data_AF-A0A177NJC8-F1
#
_entry.id   AF-A0A177NJC8-F1
#
_cell.length_a   1.000
_cell.length_b   1.000
_cell.length_c   1.000
_cell.angle_alpha   90.00
_cell.angle_beta   90.00
_cell.angle_gamma   90.00
#
_symmetry.space_group_name_H-M   'P 1'
#
loop_
_entity.id
_entity.type
_entity.pdbx_description
1 polymer ?
#
loop_
_entity_poly.entity_id
_entity_poly.type
_entity_poly.pdbx_seq_one_letter_code
_entity_poly.pdbx_strand_id
1 'polypeptide(L)'
;MNSPLNISLDDQLLAQIVDVWYAKMRDDYRANRYFYDRPLAEQTAPLKQLLRALLANEAVAPQKLSELADAALTAAFARGNAKPSLVNNRDFAFLGTLMNGNIVGDDSEIPRLTLLCPAHSHFLRLNPIDDVYDVALELLRATLAQLNVAAETATQLVNFVAAGKDSMMGRGQPIFDDEEHSSRFSTHG
;
A
#
# COMPACT_ATOMS: atom_id res chain seq x y z
N MET A 1 0.12 -17.53 -1.50
CA MET A 1 0.35 -18.34 -2.71
C MET A 1 0.84 -17.39 -3.80
N ASN A 2 2.15 -17.32 -4.06
CA ASN A 2 2.72 -16.49 -5.11
C ASN A 2 2.90 -17.33 -6.37
N SER A 3 1.92 -17.29 -7.28
CA SER A 3 2.25 -17.60 -8.67
C SER A 3 3.18 -16.49 -9.16
N PRO A 4 4.34 -16.80 -9.78
CA PRO A 4 5.19 -15.77 -10.35
C PRO A 4 4.39 -15.03 -11.41
N LEU A 5 4.11 -13.76 -11.17
CA LEU A 5 3.54 -12.86 -12.16
C LEU A 5 4.59 -12.69 -13.23
N ASN A 6 4.37 -13.32 -14.39
CA ASN A 6 5.31 -13.28 -15.50
C ASN A 6 5.13 -11.96 -16.29
N ILE A 7 5.15 -10.82 -15.59
CA ILE A 7 5.06 -9.50 -16.20
C ILE A 7 6.48 -9.06 -16.52
N SER A 8 6.91 -9.26 -17.77
CA SER A 8 8.20 -8.73 -18.23
C SER A 8 8.06 -7.22 -18.48
N LEU A 9 8.25 -6.43 -17.43
CA LEU A 9 8.28 -4.97 -17.50
C LEU A 9 9.73 -4.49 -17.38
N ASP A 10 10.19 -3.65 -18.30
CA ASP A 10 11.51 -3.04 -18.21
C ASP A 10 11.58 -2.08 -17.00
N ASP A 11 12.73 -2.03 -16.31
CA ASP A 11 12.93 -1.21 -15.10
C ASP A 11 12.69 0.29 -15.37
N GLN A 12 13.06 0.78 -16.55
CA GLN A 12 12.91 2.18 -16.94
C GLN A 12 11.43 2.53 -17.14
N LEU A 13 10.70 1.69 -17.87
CA LEU A 13 9.26 1.82 -18.05
C LEU A 13 8.52 1.70 -16.72
N LEU A 14 8.91 0.76 -15.85
CA LEU A 14 8.33 0.66 -14.49
C LEU A 14 8.52 1.98 -13.73
N ALA A 15 9.74 2.51 -13.71
CA ALA A 15 10.02 3.76 -13.03
C ALA A 15 9.18 4.93 -13.59
N GLN A 16 9.03 4.99 -14.92
CA GLN A 16 8.22 6.01 -15.59
C GLN A 16 6.72 5.86 -15.28
N ILE A 17 6.19 4.63 -15.29
CA ILE A 17 4.80 4.35 -14.90
C ILE A 17 4.55 4.84 -13.47
N VAL A 18 5.46 4.53 -12.54
CA VAL A 18 5.32 4.94 -11.14
C VAL A 18 5.30 6.46 -11.02
N ASP A 19 6.22 7.17 -11.67
CA ASP A 19 6.28 8.64 -11.59
C ASP A 19 5.01 9.30 -12.15
N VAL A 20 4.54 8.86 -13.32
CA VAL A 20 3.35 9.42 -13.96
C VAL A 20 2.08 9.07 -13.18
N TRP A 21 1.95 7.82 -12.72
CA TRP A 21 0.79 7.37 -11.96
C TRP A 21 0.70 8.10 -10.61
N TYR A 22 1.82 8.22 -9.91
CA TYR A 22 1.87 8.90 -8.63
C TYR A 22 1.60 10.40 -8.75
N ALA A 23 2.14 11.05 -9.78
CA ALA A 23 1.83 12.45 -10.07
C ALA A 23 0.32 12.64 -10.29
N LYS A 24 -0.33 11.77 -11.09
CA LYS A 24 -1.78 11.82 -11.29
C LYS A 24 -2.56 11.63 -9.99
N MET A 25 -2.16 10.71 -9.11
CA MET A 25 -2.82 10.52 -7.81
C MET A 25 -2.70 11.74 -6.91
N ARG A 26 -1.58 12.49 -6.99
CA ARG A 26 -1.39 13.73 -6.26
C ARG A 26 -2.18 14.91 -6.83
N ASP A 27 -2.43 14.91 -8.13
CA ASP A 27 -3.19 15.96 -8.80
C ASP A 27 -4.71 15.73 -8.75
N ASP A 28 -5.17 14.48 -8.55
CA ASP A 28 -6.59 14.14 -8.47
C ASP A 28 -7.19 14.43 -7.09
N TYR A 29 -8.21 15.30 -7.03
CA TYR A 29 -8.86 15.71 -5.79
C TYR A 29 -9.48 14.56 -4.98
N ARG A 30 -9.79 13.42 -5.61
CA ARG A 30 -10.36 12.24 -4.97
C ARG A 30 -9.31 11.47 -4.15
N ALA A 31 -8.04 11.57 -4.54
CA ALA A 31 -6.93 10.82 -3.96
C ALA A 31 -5.88 11.70 -3.25
N ASN A 32 -5.73 12.97 -3.63
CA ASN A 32 -4.64 13.82 -3.17
C ASN A 32 -4.61 14.01 -1.63
N ARG A 33 -5.77 14.00 -0.98
CA ARG A 33 -5.93 14.20 0.48
C ARG A 33 -5.14 13.20 1.33
N TYR A 34 -4.77 12.06 0.75
CA TYR A 34 -4.02 11.02 1.44
C TYR A 34 -2.51 11.27 1.43
N PHE A 35 -2.01 12.00 0.44
CA PHE A 35 -0.58 12.21 0.23
C PHE A 35 -0.08 13.46 0.95
N TYR A 36 1.14 13.39 1.45
CA TYR A 36 1.82 14.56 1.99
C TYR A 36 2.54 15.38 0.93
N ASP A 37 2.70 16.66 1.24
CA ASP A 37 3.46 17.58 0.41
C ASP A 37 4.97 17.37 0.61
N ARG A 38 5.55 16.49 -0.21
CA ARG A 38 6.99 16.27 -0.33
C ARG A 38 7.39 16.27 -1.81
N PRO A 39 8.68 16.41 -2.16
CA PRO A 39 9.10 16.25 -3.54
C PRO A 39 8.69 14.89 -4.12
N LEU A 40 8.12 14.89 -5.33
CA LEU A 40 7.63 13.68 -5.99
C LEU A 40 8.69 12.57 -6.04
N ALA A 41 9.93 12.94 -6.38
CA ALA A 41 11.04 11.99 -6.50
C ALA A 41 11.37 11.27 -5.17
N GLU A 42 11.24 11.95 -4.03
CA GLU A 42 11.46 11.34 -2.71
C GLU A 42 10.35 10.34 -2.36
N GLN A 43 9.13 10.61 -2.80
CA GLN A 43 7.98 9.75 -2.54
C GLN A 43 7.94 8.53 -3.47
N THR A 44 8.32 8.70 -4.74
CA THR A 44 8.26 7.62 -5.73
C THR A 44 9.46 6.69 -5.66
N ALA A 45 10.62 7.14 -5.17
CA ALA A 45 11.83 6.31 -5.05
C ALA A 45 11.60 4.97 -4.32
N PRO A 46 11.04 4.92 -3.10
CA PRO A 46 10.78 3.65 -2.41
C PRO A 46 9.66 2.84 -3.06
N LEU A 47 8.65 3.47 -3.64
CA LEU A 47 7.58 2.78 -4.36
C LEU A 47 8.10 2.03 -5.60
N LYS A 48 9.06 2.62 -6.34
CA LYS A 48 9.74 1.96 -7.46
C LYS A 48 10.49 0.72 -7.00
N GLN A 49 11.19 0.79 -5.86
CA GLN A 49 11.91 -0.37 -5.30
C GLN A 49 10.96 -1.49 -4.89
N LEU A 50 9.84 -1.14 -4.24
CA LEU A 50 8.82 -2.10 -3.86
C LEU A 50 8.19 -2.80 -5.08
N LEU A 51 7.74 -2.04 -6.08
CA LEU A 51 7.12 -2.64 -7.27
C LEU A 51 8.12 -3.46 -8.08
N ARG A 52 9.39 -3.04 -8.15
CA ARG A 52 10.44 -3.85 -8.77
C ARG A 52 10.62 -5.19 -8.05
N ALA A 53 10.61 -5.20 -6.71
CA ALA A 53 10.72 -6.43 -5.93
C ALA A 53 9.49 -7.33 -6.10
N LEU A 54 8.28 -6.75 -6.17
CA LEU A 54 7.03 -7.48 -6.35
C LEU A 54 6.87 -8.09 -7.74
N LEU A 55 7.39 -7.42 -8.78
CA LEU A 55 7.31 -7.84 -10.17
C LEU A 55 8.57 -8.59 -10.64
N ALA A 56 9.55 -8.80 -9.75
CA ALA A 56 10.76 -9.53 -10.09
C ALA A 56 10.44 -11.01 -10.39
N ASN A 57 11.21 -11.58 -11.32
CA ASN A 57 11.13 -13.02 -11.62
C ASN A 57 11.65 -13.89 -10.46
N GLU A 58 12.47 -13.33 -9.58
CA GLU A 58 13.00 -14.01 -8.41
C GLU A 58 12.17 -13.67 -7.16
N ALA A 59 11.90 -14.69 -6.36
CA ALA A 59 11.18 -14.51 -5.11
C ALA A 59 12.02 -13.69 -4.11
N VAL A 60 11.50 -12.56 -3.68
CA VAL A 60 12.08 -11.73 -2.62
C VAL A 60 11.62 -12.24 -1.26
N ALA A 61 12.54 -12.28 -0.29
CA ALA A 61 12.22 -12.71 1.08
C ALA A 61 11.12 -11.83 1.72
N PRO A 62 10.13 -12.41 2.43
CA PRO A 62 9.02 -11.65 3.00
C PRO A 62 9.44 -10.48 3.91
N GLN A 63 10.47 -10.68 4.74
CA GLN A 63 11.03 -9.62 5.59
C GLN A 63 11.53 -8.44 4.75
N LYS A 64 12.26 -8.70 3.67
CA LYS A 64 12.75 -7.65 2.78
C LYS A 64 11.61 -6.92 2.08
N LEU A 65 10.57 -7.65 1.69
CA LEU A 65 9.38 -7.07 1.08
C LEU A 65 8.63 -6.16 2.07
N SER A 66 8.54 -6.56 3.34
CA SER A 66 7.96 -5.75 4.42
C SER A 66 8.74 -4.44 4.64
N GLU A 67 10.07 -4.48 4.64
CA GLU A 67 10.92 -3.26 4.72
C GLU A 67 10.68 -2.29 3.55
N LEU A 68 10.57 -2.82 2.33
CA LEU A 68 10.31 -2.01 1.14
C LEU A 68 8.89 -1.39 1.19
N ALA A 69 7.91 -2.14 1.67
CA ALA A 69 6.56 -1.65 1.89
C ALA A 69 6.54 -0.55 2.96
N ASP A 70 7.29 -0.73 4.05
CA ASP A 70 7.40 0.25 5.13
C ASP A 70 7.99 1.57 4.64
N ALA A 71 9.07 1.51 3.86
CA ALA A 71 9.69 2.69 3.25
C ALA A 71 8.74 3.40 2.29
N ALA A 72 8.02 2.66 1.44
CA ALA A 72 7.09 3.23 0.47
C ALA A 72 5.89 3.93 1.14
N LEU A 73 5.28 3.26 2.12
CA LEU A 73 4.12 3.80 2.84
C LEU A 73 4.50 4.96 3.76
N THR A 74 5.71 4.94 4.34
CA THR A 74 6.25 6.08 5.08
C THR A 74 6.42 7.31 4.18
N ALA A 75 7.05 7.14 3.02
CA ALA A 75 7.30 8.24 2.10
C ALA A 75 5.99 8.86 1.56
N ALA A 76 4.97 8.03 1.33
CA ALA A 76 3.67 8.49 0.86
C ALA A 76 2.80 9.12 1.97
N PHE A 77 2.76 8.51 3.16
CA PHE A 77 1.70 8.74 4.15
C PHE A 77 2.18 9.19 5.55
N ALA A 78 3.49 9.31 5.82
CA ALA A 78 3.95 9.83 7.11
C ALA A 78 4.01 11.38 7.15
N ARG A 79 3.48 11.99 8.23
CA ARG A 79 3.75 13.40 8.58
C ARG A 79 5.14 13.48 9.25
N GLY A 80 6.19 13.68 8.46
CA GLY A 80 7.59 13.80 8.94
C GLY A 80 8.37 12.48 9.05
N ASN A 81 9.51 12.49 9.75
CA ASN A 81 10.38 11.33 10.01
C ASN A 81 9.93 10.50 11.23
N ALA A 82 8.68 10.64 11.66
CA ALA A 82 8.18 9.91 12.81
C ALA A 82 8.12 8.41 12.46
N LYS A 83 9.03 7.62 13.05
CA LYS A 83 8.86 6.17 13.12
C LYS A 83 7.47 5.89 13.70
N PRO A 84 6.70 4.92 13.16
CA PRO A 84 5.49 4.47 13.82
C PRO A 84 5.84 4.09 15.26
N SER A 85 5.38 4.87 16.23
CA SER A 85 5.54 4.55 17.65
C SER A 85 4.64 3.35 17.95
N LEU A 86 5.16 2.14 17.78
CA LEU A 86 4.53 0.91 18.28
C LEU A 86 4.54 0.85 19.82
N VAL A 87 5.21 1.79 20.48
CA VAL A 87 5.54 1.77 21.91
C VAL A 87 4.44 2.37 22.79
N ASN A 88 3.56 3.21 22.24
CA ASN A 88 2.46 3.79 23.01
C ASN A 88 1.10 3.47 22.36
N ASN A 89 0.35 2.54 22.97
CA ASN A 89 -1.06 2.21 22.70
C ASN A 89 -1.98 3.43 22.48
N ARG A 90 -1.56 4.62 22.93
CA ARG A 90 -2.30 5.87 22.81
C ARG A 90 -2.31 6.45 21.39
N ASP A 91 -1.28 6.20 20.58
CA ASP A 91 -1.19 6.70 19.20
C ASP A 91 -2.07 5.92 18.22
N PHE A 92 -2.67 4.81 18.68
CA PHE A 92 -3.54 3.91 17.90
C PHE A 92 -4.95 3.76 18.48
N ALA A 93 -5.31 4.50 19.53
CA ALA A 93 -6.66 4.50 20.09
C ALA A 93 -7.74 4.83 19.04
N PHE A 94 -7.38 5.59 18.00
CA PHE A 94 -8.27 5.89 16.87
C PHE A 94 -8.59 4.64 16.01
N LEU A 95 -7.70 3.64 15.88
CA LEU A 95 -8.01 2.40 15.15
C LEU A 95 -9.06 1.58 15.90
N GLY A 96 -8.98 1.54 17.23
CA GLY A 96 -10.02 0.93 18.07
C GLY A 96 -11.38 1.61 17.89
N THR A 97 -11.41 2.94 17.78
CA THR A 97 -12.65 3.69 17.50
C THR A 97 -13.16 3.47 16.06
N LEU A 98 -12.27 3.31 15.08
CA LEU A 98 -12.62 2.98 13.68
C LEU A 98 -13.24 1.57 13.57
N MET A 99 -12.68 0.61 14.33
CA MET A 99 -13.14 -0.78 14.39
C MET A 99 -14.51 -0.95 15.04
N ASN A 100 -14.90 -0.06 15.96
CA ASN A 100 -16.22 -0.10 16.61
C ASN A 100 -17.39 0.40 15.73
N GLY A 101 -17.12 0.83 14.48
CA GLY A 101 -18.07 1.57 13.65
C GLY A 101 -18.75 0.81 12.51
N ASN A 102 -18.15 -0.25 11.94
CA ASN A 102 -18.72 -1.15 10.91
C ASN A 102 -17.57 -1.82 10.13
N ILE A 103 -17.21 -3.08 10.41
CA ILE A 103 -16.76 -4.02 9.37
C ILE A 103 -17.29 -5.42 9.74
N VAL A 104 -17.87 -6.06 8.73
CA VAL A 104 -18.58 -7.34 8.65
C VAL A 104 -18.02 -8.44 9.56
N GLY A 105 -18.94 -9.12 10.26
CA GLY A 105 -18.67 -10.13 11.26
C GLY A 105 -18.12 -11.45 10.75
N ASP A 106 -17.29 -12.05 11.59
CA ASP A 106 -17.01 -13.48 11.67
C ASP A 106 -16.90 -13.80 13.17
N ASP A 107 -17.97 -14.39 13.72
CA ASP A 107 -18.17 -15.23 14.92
C ASP A 107 -17.24 -15.11 16.16
N SER A 108 -16.49 -14.02 16.27
CA SER A 108 -15.62 -13.62 17.38
C SER A 108 -15.40 -12.09 17.29
N GLU A 109 -16.46 -11.38 17.66
CA GLU A 109 -16.86 -9.99 17.31
C GLU A 109 -15.88 -8.85 17.68
N ILE A 110 -14.67 -8.81 17.12
CA ILE A 110 -13.93 -7.55 16.94
C ILE A 110 -13.32 -7.55 15.53
N PRO A 111 -13.80 -6.71 14.58
CA PRO A 111 -13.20 -6.61 13.26
C PRO A 111 -11.76 -6.10 13.37
N ARG A 112 -10.78 -6.91 12.98
CA ARG A 112 -9.34 -6.59 13.14
C ARG A 112 -8.78 -6.03 11.84
N LEU A 113 -8.38 -4.77 11.86
CA LEU A 113 -7.51 -4.20 10.83
C LEU A 113 -6.15 -4.88 10.88
N THR A 114 -5.71 -5.44 9.75
CA THR A 114 -4.42 -6.11 9.62
C THR A 114 -3.44 -5.20 8.88
N LEU A 115 -2.30 -4.91 9.49
CA LEU A 115 -1.27 -4.10 8.87
C LEU A 115 -0.39 -4.94 7.94
N LEU A 116 -0.08 -4.44 6.74
CA LEU A 116 0.88 -5.08 5.85
C LEU A 116 2.31 -4.98 6.38
N CYS A 117 2.61 -3.82 6.95
CA CYS A 117 3.84 -3.45 7.63
C CYS A 117 3.52 -2.29 8.61
N PRO A 118 4.43 -1.91 9.53
CA PRO A 118 4.16 -0.87 10.53
C PRO A 118 3.68 0.48 9.95
N ALA A 119 4.31 0.97 8.87
CA ALA A 119 3.94 2.22 8.21
C ALA A 119 2.58 2.17 7.49
N HIS A 120 2.01 1.00 7.25
CA HIS A 120 0.64 0.88 6.71
C HIS A 120 -0.40 1.58 7.58
N SER A 121 -0.14 1.62 8.88
CA SER A 121 -0.99 2.34 9.81
C SER A 121 -1.17 3.81 9.44
N HIS A 122 -0.15 4.49 8.89
CA HIS A 122 -0.25 5.89 8.47
C HIS A 122 -1.36 6.12 7.45
N PHE A 123 -1.51 5.20 6.50
CA PHE A 123 -2.56 5.24 5.50
C PHE A 123 -3.93 4.96 6.12
N LEU A 124 -4.04 3.90 6.93
CA LEU A 124 -5.32 3.52 7.54
C LEU A 124 -5.85 4.58 8.52
N ARG A 125 -4.98 5.43 9.12
CA ARG A 125 -5.44 6.58 9.95
C ARG A 125 -6.24 7.61 9.18
N LEU A 126 -6.05 7.66 7.87
CA LEU A 126 -6.73 8.61 6.98
C LEU A 126 -8.11 8.10 6.57
N ASN A 127 -8.54 6.94 7.10
CA ASN A 127 -9.80 6.27 6.83
C ASN A 127 -10.06 6.15 5.31
N PRO A 128 -9.21 5.40 4.60
CA PRO A 128 -9.41 5.17 3.17
C PRO A 128 -10.70 4.40 2.94
N ILE A 129 -11.39 4.74 1.85
CA ILE A 129 -12.56 4.01 1.37
C ILE A 129 -12.21 3.32 0.06
N ASP A 130 -12.93 2.26 -0.26
CA ASP A 130 -12.70 1.44 -1.45
C ASP A 130 -12.67 2.26 -2.75
N ASP A 131 -13.52 3.29 -2.86
CA ASP A 131 -13.59 4.19 -4.02
C ASP A 131 -12.23 4.85 -4.32
N VAL A 132 -11.43 5.15 -3.29
CA VAL A 132 -10.11 5.79 -3.48
C VAL A 132 -9.14 4.83 -4.16
N TYR A 133 -9.22 3.54 -3.82
CA TYR A 133 -8.43 2.51 -4.49
C TYR A 133 -8.87 2.33 -5.94
N ASP A 134 -10.18 2.41 -6.20
CA ASP A 134 -10.73 2.31 -7.54
C ASP A 134 -10.32 3.52 -8.41
N VAL A 135 -10.25 4.72 -7.83
CA VAL A 135 -9.64 5.90 -8.47
C VAL A 135 -8.16 5.66 -8.77
N ALA A 136 -7.39 5.10 -7.84
CA ALA A 136 -5.99 4.80 -8.09
C ALA A 136 -5.82 3.83 -9.28
N LEU A 137 -6.69 2.82 -9.41
CA LEU A 137 -6.72 1.91 -10.56
C LEU A 137 -7.15 2.60 -11.86
N GLU A 138 -8.12 3.51 -11.81
CA GLU A 138 -8.53 4.35 -12.95
C GLU A 138 -7.34 5.17 -13.48
N LEU A 139 -6.62 5.83 -12.57
CA LEU A 139 -5.45 6.64 -12.91
C LEU A 139 -4.27 5.79 -13.41
N LEU A 140 -4.13 4.55 -12.92
CA LEU A 140 -3.16 3.60 -13.45
C LEU A 140 -3.48 3.24 -14.90
N ARG A 141 -4.75 2.89 -15.21
CA ARG A 141 -5.17 2.60 -16.60
C ARG A 141 -4.90 3.78 -17.52
N ALA A 142 -5.23 5.00 -17.09
CA ALA A 142 -4.95 6.22 -17.85
C ALA A 142 -3.45 6.44 -18.06
N THR A 143 -2.61 6.13 -17.06
CA THR A 143 -1.15 6.21 -17.17
C THR A 143 -0.60 5.23 -18.19
N LEU A 144 -1.05 3.97 -18.15
CA LEU A 144 -0.58 2.93 -19.06
C LEU A 144 -0.98 3.23 -20.52
N ALA A 145 -2.19 3.78 -20.71
CA ALA A 145 -2.64 4.26 -22.01
C ALA A 145 -1.78 5.45 -22.50
N GLN A 146 -1.51 6.44 -21.63
CA GLN A 146 -0.66 7.59 -21.96
C GLN A 146 0.76 7.18 -22.38
N LEU A 147 1.32 6.16 -21.72
CA LEU A 147 2.66 5.65 -21.99
C LEU A 147 2.70 4.62 -23.14
N ASN A 148 1.57 4.35 -23.79
CA ASN A 148 1.44 3.36 -24.86
C ASN A 148 1.95 1.96 -24.46
N VAL A 149 1.69 1.56 -23.21
CA VAL A 149 2.05 0.22 -22.73
C VAL A 149 1.19 -0.81 -23.48
N ALA A 150 1.81 -1.91 -23.91
CA ALA A 150 1.11 -2.98 -24.61
C ALA A 150 -0.11 -3.49 -23.81
N ALA A 151 -1.24 -3.71 -24.50
CA ALA A 151 -2.53 -3.98 -23.86
C ALA A 151 -2.51 -5.20 -22.92
N GLU A 152 -1.75 -6.24 -23.29
CA GLU A 152 -1.55 -7.43 -22.46
C GLU A 152 -0.84 -7.09 -21.15
N THR A 153 0.34 -6.45 -21.23
CA THR A 153 1.12 -6.00 -20.07
C THR A 153 0.33 -5.03 -19.20
N ALA A 154 -0.40 -4.10 -19.81
CA ALA A 154 -1.24 -3.16 -19.08
C ALA A 154 -2.36 -3.87 -18.30
N THR A 155 -3.00 -4.86 -18.91
CA THR A 155 -4.05 -5.68 -18.25
C THR A 155 -3.47 -6.47 -17.08
N GLN A 156 -2.32 -7.12 -17.27
CA GLN A 156 -1.66 -7.88 -16.22
C GLN A 156 -1.26 -6.99 -15.04
N LEU A 157 -0.68 -5.82 -15.30
CA LEU A 157 -0.28 -4.88 -14.25
C LEU A 157 -1.49 -4.34 -13.48
N VAL A 158 -2.57 -4.00 -14.17
CA VAL A 158 -3.80 -3.52 -13.49
C VAL A 158 -4.41 -4.63 -12.63
N ASN A 159 -4.47 -5.87 -13.14
CA ASN A 159 -5.00 -7.00 -12.36
C ASN A 159 -4.13 -7.29 -11.14
N PHE A 160 -2.80 -7.18 -11.29
CA PHE A 160 -1.86 -7.30 -10.18
C PHE A 160 -2.13 -6.27 -9.09
N VAL A 161 -2.21 -4.98 -9.46
CA VAL A 161 -2.50 -3.92 -8.49
C VAL A 161 -3.90 -4.12 -7.89
N ALA A 162 -4.91 -4.46 -8.68
CA ALA A 162 -6.27 -4.70 -8.19
C ALA A 162 -6.35 -5.81 -7.13
N ALA A 163 -5.55 -6.88 -7.26
CA ALA A 163 -5.46 -7.94 -6.27
C ALA A 163 -4.94 -7.47 -4.89
N GLY A 164 -4.25 -6.33 -4.83
CA GLY A 164 -3.75 -5.73 -3.59
C GLY A 164 -4.78 -4.96 -2.78
N LYS A 165 -6.01 -4.75 -3.29
CA LYS A 165 -7.04 -3.88 -2.67
C LYS A 165 -7.31 -4.25 -1.22
N ASP A 166 -7.71 -5.49 -0.94
CA ASP A 166 -8.09 -5.90 0.41
C ASP A 166 -6.93 -5.80 1.39
N SER A 167 -5.73 -6.14 0.94
CA SER A 167 -4.49 -5.98 1.73
C SER A 167 -4.24 -4.52 2.10
N MET A 168 -4.33 -3.61 1.13
CA MET A 168 -4.16 -2.17 1.34
C MET A 168 -5.31 -1.55 2.16
N MET A 169 -6.49 -2.14 2.17
CA MET A 169 -7.61 -1.71 3.01
C MET A 169 -7.59 -2.33 4.41
N GLY A 170 -6.52 -3.06 4.77
CA GLY A 170 -6.37 -3.67 6.08
C GLY A 170 -7.23 -4.92 6.31
N ARG A 171 -7.74 -5.52 5.23
CA ARG A 171 -8.57 -6.74 5.21
C ARG A 171 -7.77 -7.99 4.76
N GLY A 172 -6.48 -7.83 4.49
CA GLY A 172 -5.60 -8.90 4.03
C GLY A 172 -4.82 -9.59 5.15
N GLN A 173 -3.62 -10.05 4.82
CA GLN A 173 -2.66 -10.68 5.73
C GLN A 173 -1.39 -9.83 5.78
N PRO A 174 -0.62 -9.88 6.88
CA PRO A 174 0.67 -9.21 6.93
C PRO A 174 1.64 -9.78 5.89
N ILE A 175 2.55 -8.94 5.40
CA ILE A 175 3.63 -9.39 4.50
C ILE A 175 4.60 -10.29 5.27
N PHE A 176 4.90 -9.91 6.51
CA PHE A 176 5.80 -10.61 7.40
C PHE A 176 5.37 -10.33 8.85
N ASP A 177 5.42 -11.36 9.70
CA ASP A 177 5.00 -11.32 11.10
C ASP A 177 6.03 -12.11 11.93
N ASP A 178 6.69 -11.45 12.88
CA ASP A 178 7.55 -12.06 13.90
C ASP A 178 7.25 -11.45 15.28
N GLU A 179 7.84 -12.00 16.35
CA GLU A 179 7.57 -11.54 17.72
C GLU A 179 7.95 -10.06 17.97
N GLU A 180 8.85 -9.48 17.16
CA GLU A 180 9.36 -8.12 17.29
C GLU A 180 8.61 -7.12 16.36
N HIS A 181 7.98 -7.62 15.30
CA HIS A 181 7.27 -6.87 14.26
C HIS A 181 5.81 -7.34 14.13
N SER A 182 5.16 -7.65 15.26
CA SER A 182 3.78 -8.12 15.30
C SER A 182 2.85 -7.17 14.52
N SER A 183 2.33 -7.68 13.42
CA SER A 183 1.27 -7.08 12.62
C SER A 183 -0.11 -7.18 13.30
N ARG A 184 -0.19 -8.00 14.36
CA ARG A 184 -1.38 -8.20 15.17
C ARG A 184 -1.48 -7.07 16.19
N PHE A 185 -2.49 -6.23 16.01
CA PHE A 185 -2.93 -5.29 17.02
C PHE A 185 -3.69 -6.05 18.11
N SER A 186 -3.08 -6.18 19.30
CA SER A 186 -3.82 -6.58 20.51
C SER A 186 -4.18 -5.34 21.31
N THR A 187 -5.47 -5.06 21.44
CA THR A 187 -5.95 -4.15 22.49
C THR A 187 -5.70 -4.84 23.84
N HIS A 188 -4.60 -4.50 24.51
CA HIS A 188 -4.56 -4.72 25.95
C HIS A 188 -5.56 -3.76 26.58
N GLY A 189 -6.62 -4.33 27.17
CA GLY A 189 -7.51 -3.62 28.08
C GLY A 189 -6.81 -3.23 29.37
#